data_AF-A0A131YTK2-F1
#
_entry.id   AF-A0A131YTK2-F1
#
_cell.length_a   1.000
_cell.length_b   1.000
_cell.length_c   1.000
_cell.angle_alpha   90.00
_cell.angle_beta   90.00
_cell.angle_gamma   90.00
#
_symmetry.space_group_name_H-M   'P 1'
#
loop_
_entity.id
_entity.type
_entity.pdbx_description
1 polymer ?
#
loop_
_entity_poly.entity_id
_entity_poly.type
_entity_poly.pdbx_seq_one_letter_code
_entity_poly.pdbx_strand_id
1 'polypeptide(L)'
;MSSVGDAIKTYFDSWHGFFNITETAGDMLLFLFLYMGSLETDSQKCLMNMCMGYGVNGLLFMISSVLSNPTAGTLPYIFYYHLFEWTAMLALIICGVKIIADKQGGGGASMQAIVAILCGSIHAAHSGYIVYRQYIKES
;
A
#
# COMPACT_ATOMS: atom_id res chain seq x y z
N MET A 1 2.23 31.38 8.64
CA MET A 1 1.76 30.27 7.78
C MET A 1 2.96 29.38 7.54
N SER A 2 2.91 28.09 7.86
CA SER A 2 3.97 27.15 7.47
C SER A 2 4.05 27.12 5.95
N SER A 3 5.25 27.18 5.38
CA SER A 3 5.40 27.09 3.94
C SER A 3 4.96 25.71 3.43
N VAL A 4 4.61 25.59 2.14
CA VAL A 4 4.36 24.29 1.51
C VAL A 4 5.57 23.36 1.69
N GLY A 5 6.79 23.91 1.66
CA GLY A 5 8.03 23.17 1.93
C GLY A 5 8.10 22.55 3.33
N ASP A 6 7.60 23.25 4.36
CA ASP A 6 7.58 22.73 5.72
C ASP A 6 6.56 21.59 5.88
N ALA A 7 5.42 21.67 5.18
CA ALA A 7 4.41 20.61 5.18
C ALA A 7 4.92 19.35 4.47
N ILE A 8 5.58 19.51 3.31
CA ILE A 8 6.27 18.43 2.60
C ILE A 8 7.27 17.76 3.52
N LYS A 9 8.20 18.53 4.09
CA LYS A 9 9.23 18.00 4.99
C LYS A 9 8.61 17.24 6.16
N THR A 10 7.61 17.82 6.82
CA THR A 10 6.91 17.18 7.94
C THR A 10 6.28 15.83 7.55
N TYR A 11 5.68 15.75 6.37
CA TYR A 11 5.11 14.51 5.87
C TYR A 11 6.18 13.44 5.64
N PHE A 12 7.24 13.77 4.91
CA PHE A 12 8.34 12.83 4.60
C PHE A 12 9.14 12.42 5.86
N ASP A 13 9.22 13.27 6.88
CA ASP A 13 9.86 12.97 8.17
C ASP A 13 8.94 12.15 9.11
N SER A 14 7.66 11.94 8.73
CA SER A 14 6.70 11.21 9.55
C SER A 14 6.65 9.71 9.21
N TRP A 15 6.33 8.88 10.22
CA TRP A 15 6.07 7.45 10.00
C TRP A 15 4.94 7.20 9.00
N HIS A 16 3.91 8.06 8.99
CA HIS A 16 2.79 7.92 8.07
C HIS A 16 3.22 8.15 6.61
N GLY A 17 4.04 9.17 6.39
CA GLY A 17 4.65 9.41 5.08
C GLY A 17 5.58 8.28 4.66
N PHE A 18 6.41 7.77 5.57
CA PHE A 18 7.28 6.62 5.32
C PHE A 18 6.50 5.38 4.84
N PHE A 19 5.45 4.99 5.56
CA PHE A 19 4.64 3.83 5.19
C PHE A 19 3.91 4.06 3.86
N ASN A 20 3.22 5.19 3.68
CA ASN A 20 2.48 5.45 2.45
C ASN A 20 3.39 5.48 1.20
N ILE A 21 4.61 6.04 1.32
CA ILE A 21 5.60 5.98 0.22
C ILE A 21 6.02 4.54 -0.05
N THR A 22 6.32 3.78 1.00
CA THR A 22 6.78 2.39 0.88
C THR A 22 5.71 1.51 0.24
N GLU A 23 4.45 1.67 0.64
CA GLU A 23 3.30 0.95 0.12
C GLU A 23 3.03 1.34 -1.34
N THR A 24 2.95 2.65 -1.62
CA THR A 24 2.74 3.14 -2.99
C THR A 24 3.83 2.64 -3.94
N ALA A 25 5.10 2.70 -3.52
CA ALA A 25 6.21 2.21 -4.32
C ALA A 25 6.19 0.70 -4.46
N GLY A 26 5.90 -0.03 -3.38
CA GLY A 26 5.79 -1.49 -3.37
C GLY A 26 4.70 -2.00 -4.30
N ASP A 27 3.50 -1.43 -4.21
CA ASP A 27 2.37 -1.77 -5.06
C ASP A 27 2.64 -1.48 -6.53
N MET A 28 3.23 -0.33 -6.84
CA MET A 28 3.58 0.03 -8.22
C MET A 28 4.68 -0.87 -8.80
N LEU A 29 5.69 -1.23 -8.00
CA LEU A 29 6.74 -2.17 -8.42
C LEU A 29 6.19 -3.58 -8.63
N LEU A 30 5.32 -4.06 -7.74
CA LEU A 30 4.67 -5.36 -7.87
C LEU A 30 3.72 -5.38 -9.08
N PHE A 31 2.97 -4.30 -9.31
CA PHE A 31 2.16 -4.12 -10.51
C PHE A 31 3.02 -4.22 -11.78
N LEU A 32 4.14 -3.48 -11.84
CA LEU A 32 5.05 -3.54 -13.00
C LEU A 32 5.62 -4.95 -13.20
N PHE A 33 6.00 -5.63 -12.11
CA PHE A 33 6.54 -6.98 -12.18
C PHE A 33 5.49 -8.01 -12.64
N LEU A 34 4.23 -7.84 -12.26
CA LEU A 34 3.09 -8.64 -12.72
C LEU A 34 2.67 -8.31 -14.14
N TYR A 35 2.80 -7.05 -14.57
CA TYR A 35 2.50 -6.62 -15.93
C TYR A 35 3.55 -7.10 -16.93
N MET A 36 4.83 -7.10 -16.53
CA MET A 36 5.94 -7.61 -17.34
C MET A 36 6.01 -9.13 -17.34
N GLY A 37 5.58 -9.78 -16.26
CA GLY A 37 5.38 -11.22 -16.22
C GLY A 37 4.12 -11.60 -16.99
N SER A 38 4.14 -12.67 -17.79
CA SER A 38 2.91 -13.22 -18.36
C SER A 38 1.91 -13.52 -17.23
N LEU A 39 0.73 -12.90 -17.26
CA LEU A 39 -0.35 -13.17 -16.31
C LEU A 39 -0.99 -14.51 -16.65
N GLU A 40 -0.60 -15.57 -15.93
CA GLU A 40 -1.02 -16.94 -16.25
C GLU A 40 -2.25 -17.37 -15.43
N THR A 41 -2.50 -16.72 -14.29
CA THR A 41 -3.57 -17.10 -13.34
C THR A 41 -4.52 -15.99 -12.98
N ASP A 42 -5.72 -16.36 -12.56
CA ASP A 42 -6.69 -15.42 -11.99
C ASP A 42 -6.18 -14.79 -10.69
N SER A 43 -5.38 -15.51 -9.90
CA SER A 43 -4.73 -14.97 -8.70
C SER A 43 -3.74 -13.85 -9.04
N GLN A 44 -2.92 -14.03 -10.09
CA GLN A 44 -2.00 -12.98 -10.57
C GLN A 44 -2.74 -11.78 -11.17
N LYS A 45 -3.82 -12.01 -11.93
CA LYS A 45 -4.67 -10.92 -12.46
C LYS A 45 -5.35 -10.13 -11.35
N CYS A 46 -5.89 -10.83 -10.35
CA CYS A 46 -6.46 -10.22 -9.15
C CYS A 46 -5.40 -9.36 -8.46
N LEU A 47 -4.22 -9.93 -8.20
CA LEU A 47 -3.10 -9.25 -7.56
C LEU A 47 -2.68 -8.00 -8.33
N MET A 48 -2.57 -8.07 -9.67
CA MET A 48 -2.22 -6.92 -10.51
C MET A 48 -3.25 -5.79 -10.39
N ASN A 49 -4.54 -6.10 -10.49
CA ASN A 49 -5.61 -5.10 -10.40
C ASN A 49 -5.61 -4.43 -9.02
N MET A 50 -5.37 -5.21 -7.97
CA MET A 50 -5.28 -4.70 -6.60
C MET A 50 -4.07 -3.78 -6.44
N CYS A 51 -2.87 -4.20 -6.86
CA CYS A 51 -1.67 -3.37 -6.81
C CYS A 51 -1.84 -2.06 -7.59
N MET A 52 -2.49 -2.09 -8.76
CA MET A 52 -2.79 -0.88 -9.52
C MET A 52 -3.72 0.06 -8.75
N GLY A 53 -4.84 -0.48 -8.25
CA GLY A 53 -5.81 0.30 -7.49
C GLY A 53 -5.22 0.90 -6.22
N TYR A 54 -4.39 0.12 -5.52
CA TYR A 54 -3.78 0.56 -4.26
C TYR A 54 -2.69 1.60 -4.47
N GLY A 55 -1.75 1.37 -5.39
CA GLY A 55 -0.73 2.37 -5.65
C GLY A 55 -1.26 3.68 -6.26
N VAL A 56 -2.35 3.64 -7.07
CA VAL A 56 -2.98 4.88 -7.57
C VAL A 56 -3.58 5.69 -6.42
N ASN A 57 -4.25 5.03 -5.48
CA ASN A 57 -4.78 5.69 -4.31
C ASN A 57 -3.66 6.25 -3.42
N GLY A 58 -2.60 5.49 -3.15
CA GLY A 58 -1.44 5.95 -2.39
C GLY A 58 -0.78 7.20 -3.02
N LEU A 59 -0.67 7.24 -4.34
CA LEU A 59 -0.20 8.42 -5.08
C LEU A 59 -1.13 9.63 -4.90
N LEU A 60 -2.45 9.44 -4.95
CA LEU A 60 -3.42 10.51 -4.70
C LEU A 60 -3.30 11.06 -3.28
N PHE A 61 -3.13 10.20 -2.28
CA PHE A 61 -2.90 10.62 -0.90
C PHE A 61 -1.59 11.40 -0.77
N MET A 62 -0.51 10.94 -1.40
CA MET A 62 0.79 11.60 -1.37
C MET A 62 0.72 13.00 -1.98
N ILE A 63 0.12 13.13 -3.18
CA ILE A 63 -0.06 14.42 -3.85
C ILE A 63 -0.93 15.35 -2.99
N SER A 64 -2.04 14.84 -2.47
CA SER A 64 -2.94 15.64 -1.64
C SER A 64 -2.27 16.12 -0.34
N SER A 65 -1.39 15.28 0.23
CA SER A 65 -0.64 15.60 1.44
C SER A 65 0.40 16.69 1.21
N VAL A 66 1.01 16.71 0.02
CA VAL A 66 1.95 17.76 -0.40
C VAL A 66 1.24 19.09 -0.67
N LEU A 67 0.03 19.05 -1.24
CA LEU A 67 -0.68 20.26 -1.68
C LEU A 67 -1.38 21.02 -0.54
N SER A 68 -1.78 20.36 0.54
CA SER A 68 -2.47 21.02 1.65
C SER A 68 -2.44 20.17 2.92
N ASN A 69 -1.87 20.72 4.00
CA ASN A 69 -1.73 20.05 5.30
C ASN A 69 -3.08 19.67 5.96
N PRO A 70 -4.13 20.53 5.92
CA PRO A 70 -5.48 20.13 6.33
C PRO A 70 -6.04 19.01 5.47
N THR A 71 -5.84 19.08 4.15
CA THR A 71 -6.35 18.08 3.20
C THR A 71 -5.66 16.73 3.40
N ALA A 72 -4.37 16.72 3.71
CA ALA A 72 -3.58 15.56 4.14
C ALA A 72 -4.18 14.89 5.38
N GLY A 73 -4.57 15.71 6.36
CA GLY A 73 -5.16 15.25 7.61
C GLY A 73 -6.57 14.71 7.42
N THR A 74 -7.40 15.33 6.57
CA THR A 74 -8.81 14.95 6.40
C THR A 74 -9.04 13.85 5.37
N LEU A 75 -8.18 13.71 4.35
CA LEU A 75 -8.37 12.68 3.32
C LEU A 75 -8.39 11.26 3.89
N PRO A 76 -7.51 10.88 4.85
CA PRO A 76 -7.57 9.57 5.50
C PRO A 76 -8.83 9.34 6.34
N TYR A 77 -9.55 10.41 6.72
CA TYR A 77 -10.85 10.31 7.40
C TYR A 77 -12.03 10.29 6.42
N ILE A 78 -11.91 10.94 5.26
CA ILE A 78 -12.96 10.99 4.23
C ILE A 78 -12.95 9.70 3.38
N PHE A 79 -11.76 9.19 3.09
CA PHE A 79 -11.56 7.89 2.49
C PHE A 79 -11.16 6.94 3.61
N TYR A 80 -12.01 5.95 3.90
CA TYR A 80 -11.72 4.53 4.13
C TYR A 80 -10.26 4.07 4.30
N TYR A 81 -9.33 4.84 4.85
CA TYR A 81 -7.89 4.58 4.80
C TYR A 81 -7.58 3.29 5.55
N HIS A 82 -8.19 3.13 6.73
CA HIS A 82 -8.20 1.86 7.44
C HIS A 82 -8.79 0.72 6.60
N LEU A 83 -10.00 0.87 6.06
CA LEU A 83 -10.60 -0.22 5.27
C LEU A 83 -9.74 -0.58 4.05
N PHE A 84 -9.12 0.42 3.43
CA PHE A 84 -8.24 0.29 2.29
C PHE A 84 -7.00 -0.51 2.66
N GLU A 85 -6.27 -0.11 3.71
CA GLU A 85 -5.09 -0.82 4.20
C GLU A 85 -5.41 -2.27 4.58
N TRP A 86 -6.55 -2.50 5.22
CA TRP A 86 -7.01 -3.84 5.58
C TRP A 86 -7.38 -4.68 4.35
N THR A 87 -8.07 -4.09 3.37
CA THR A 87 -8.37 -4.80 2.11
C THR A 87 -7.10 -5.08 1.31
N ALA A 88 -6.13 -4.16 1.30
CA ALA A 88 -4.84 -4.33 0.64
C ALA A 88 -4.04 -5.46 1.28
N MET A 89 -3.89 -5.43 2.61
CA MET A 89 -3.30 -6.52 3.39
C MET A 89 -3.91 -7.87 3.03
N LEU A 90 -5.25 -7.99 3.13
CA LEU A 90 -5.93 -9.26 2.88
C LEU A 90 -5.77 -9.74 1.43
N ALA A 91 -5.97 -8.85 0.46
CA ALA A 91 -5.89 -9.19 -0.95
C ALA A 91 -4.47 -9.64 -1.34
N LEU A 92 -3.45 -8.89 -0.93
CA LEU A 92 -2.04 -9.16 -1.24
C LEU A 92 -1.58 -10.49 -0.61
N ILE A 93 -1.91 -10.74 0.68
CA ILE A 93 -1.55 -11.98 1.37
C ILE A 93 -2.29 -13.17 0.78
N ILE A 94 -3.62 -13.08 0.59
CA ILE A 94 -4.42 -14.21 0.08
C ILE A 94 -4.00 -14.56 -1.35
N CYS A 95 -3.82 -13.57 -2.23
CA CYS A 95 -3.38 -13.82 -3.60
C CYS A 95 -1.96 -14.38 -3.65
N GLY A 96 -1.03 -13.86 -2.83
CA GLY A 96 0.34 -14.38 -2.74
C GLY A 96 0.38 -15.83 -2.25
N VAL A 97 -0.33 -16.15 -1.16
CA VAL A 97 -0.45 -17.53 -0.65
C VAL A 97 -1.06 -18.45 -1.70
N LYS A 98 -2.08 -18.01 -2.42
CA LYS A 98 -2.72 -18.81 -3.48
C LYS A 98 -1.79 -19.10 -4.64
N ILE A 99 -0.98 -18.12 -5.08
CA ILE A 99 0.03 -18.35 -6.13
C ILE A 99 1.05 -19.42 -5.70
N ILE A 100 1.51 -19.38 -4.44
CA ILE A 100 2.41 -20.42 -3.89
C ILE A 100 1.71 -21.78 -3.82
N ALA A 101 0.48 -21.81 -3.30
CA ALA A 101 -0.29 -23.04 -3.08
C ALA A 101 -0.64 -23.76 -4.39
N ASP A 102 -0.97 -23.00 -5.44
CA ASP A 102 -1.31 -23.54 -6.75
C ASP A 102 -0.08 -24.14 -7.48
N LYS A 103 1.13 -24.04 -6.88
CA LYS A 103 2.43 -24.46 -7.46
C LYS A 103 2.61 -23.95 -8.89
N GLN A 104 2.00 -22.80 -9.19
CA GLN A 104 2.07 -22.16 -10.48
C GLN A 104 3.47 -21.58 -10.65
N GLY A 105 4.33 -22.30 -11.37
CA GLY A 105 5.49 -21.74 -12.05
C GLY A 105 6.82 -21.76 -11.30
N GLY A 106 7.90 -21.87 -12.08
CA GLY A 106 9.28 -21.70 -11.62
C GLY A 106 9.57 -20.31 -11.01
N GLY A 107 10.85 -19.99 -10.83
CA GLY A 107 11.31 -18.91 -9.92
C GLY A 107 10.62 -17.54 -10.01
N GLY A 108 10.08 -17.14 -11.17
CA GLY A 108 9.39 -15.85 -11.35
C GLY A 108 8.06 -15.71 -10.61
N ALA A 109 7.18 -16.72 -10.68
CA ALA A 109 5.86 -16.67 -10.03
C ALA A 109 5.97 -16.78 -8.50
N SER A 110 6.94 -17.57 -8.01
CA SER A 110 7.26 -17.65 -6.58
C SER A 110 7.76 -16.31 -6.04
N MET A 111 8.56 -15.56 -6.81
CA MET A 111 9.03 -14.22 -6.41
C MET A 111 7.86 -13.22 -6.33
N GLN A 112 6.95 -13.21 -7.32
CA GLN A 112 5.76 -12.36 -7.30
C GLN A 112 4.92 -12.58 -6.03
N ALA A 113 4.75 -13.84 -5.64
CA ALA A 113 3.98 -14.20 -4.44
C ALA A 113 4.65 -13.76 -3.14
N ILE A 114 5.97 -13.93 -3.02
CA ILE A 114 6.72 -13.50 -1.84
C ILE A 114 6.63 -11.98 -1.70
N VAL A 115 6.83 -11.24 -2.79
CA VAL A 115 6.73 -9.77 -2.79
C VAL A 115 5.31 -9.33 -2.40
N ALA A 116 4.27 -9.99 -2.92
CA ALA A 116 2.88 -9.71 -2.53
C ALA A 116 2.65 -9.87 -1.02
N ILE A 117 3.12 -10.96 -0.42
CA ILE A 117 2.97 -11.21 1.02
C ILE A 117 3.72 -10.14 1.83
N LEU A 118 4.91 -9.73 1.39
CA LEU A 118 5.68 -8.66 2.03
C LEU A 118 4.94 -7.31 1.95
N CYS A 119 4.42 -6.93 0.78
CA CYS A 119 3.60 -5.72 0.62
C CYS A 119 2.39 -5.76 1.56
N GLY A 120 1.64 -6.86 1.58
CA GLY A 120 0.49 -7.02 2.48
C GLY A 120 0.86 -6.93 3.97
N SER A 121 2.06 -7.39 4.35
CA SER A 121 2.57 -7.27 5.72
C SER A 121 2.92 -5.82 6.10
N ILE A 122 3.36 -5.01 5.13
CA ILE A 122 3.62 -3.58 5.33
C ILE A 122 2.30 -2.84 5.56
N HIS A 123 1.27 -3.08 4.73
CA HIS A 123 -0.08 -2.54 4.95
C HIS A 123 -0.65 -2.91 6.32
N ALA A 124 -0.41 -4.14 6.78
CA ALA A 124 -0.79 -4.58 8.13
C ALA A 124 -0.08 -3.77 9.23
N ALA A 125 1.23 -3.58 9.09
CA ALA A 125 2.03 -2.81 10.03
C ALA A 125 1.60 -1.34 10.07
N HIS A 126 1.31 -0.75 8.91
CA HIS A 126 0.84 0.61 8.81
C HIS A 126 -0.55 0.80 9.44
N SER A 127 -1.49 -0.09 9.15
CA SER A 127 -2.80 -0.14 9.81
C SER A 127 -2.65 -0.19 11.33
N GLY A 128 -1.81 -1.11 11.83
CA GLY A 128 -1.56 -1.27 13.25
C GLY A 128 -0.96 -0.01 13.90
N TYR A 129 -0.03 0.64 13.20
CA TYR A 129 0.55 1.91 13.64
C TYR A 129 -0.50 3.02 13.76
N ILE A 130 -1.37 3.18 12.76
CA ILE A 130 -2.42 4.20 12.78
C ILE A 130 -3.39 3.93 13.92
N VAL A 131 -3.84 2.68 14.08
CA VAL A 131 -4.75 2.29 15.17
C VAL A 131 -4.11 2.59 16.53
N TYR A 132 -2.85 2.20 16.74
CA TYR A 132 -2.13 2.46 17.99
C TYR A 132 -2.01 3.96 18.28
N ARG A 133 -1.66 4.77 17.28
CA ARG A 133 -1.51 6.22 17.45
C ARG A 133 -2.84 6.89 17.77
N GLN A 134 -3.88 6.61 16.99
CA GLN A 134 -5.17 7.31 17.07
C GLN A 134 -6.02 6.86 18.25
N TYR A 135 -6.00 5.58 18.62
CA TYR A 135 -6.95 5.02 19.58
C TYR A 135 -6.33 4.55 20.90
N ILE A 136 -5.00 4.43 21.00
CA ILE A 136 -4.33 3.91 22.21
C ILE A 136 -3.41 4.96 22.84
N LYS A 137 -2.59 5.65 22.04
CA LYS A 137 -1.62 6.60 22.57
C LYS A 137 -2.22 7.98 22.88
N GLU A 138 -3.25 8.37 22.13
CA GLU A 138 -3.91 9.68 22.24
C GLU A 138 -5.18 9.64 23.11
N SER A 139 -5.54 8.47 23.67
CA SER A 139 -6.60 8.24 24.66
C SER A 139 -6.06 8.20 26.08
#